data_AF-A0A3D8IMV0-F1
#
_entry.id   AF-A0A3D8IMV0-F1
#
_cell.length_a   1.000
_cell.length_b   1.000
_cell.length_c   1.000
_cell.angle_alpha   90.00
_cell.angle_beta   90.00
_cell.angle_gamma   90.00
#
_symmetry.space_group_name_H-M   'P 1'
#
loop_
_entity.id
_entity.type
_entity.pdbx_description
1 polymer ?
#
loop_
_entity_poly.entity_id
_entity_poly.type
_entity_poly.pdbx_seq_one_letter_code
_entity_poly.pdbx_strand_id
1 'polypeptide(L)'
;MDAKWQSESLIDGENKRKTEGENLIEFVDGGTLANMLIPLIVEYDWVLILDCVSVSGANIGDVFSFSFDKVPNFITWAGSAHEVEMLQTLHLTKLLGDLPPVYIIGIVPEVIGEETAFSLSQSLIKGAQIMESEAIKHIESLGFIATKKNNISLQEVANNSYKGFA
;
A
#
# COMPACT_ATOMS: atom_id res chain seq x y z
N MET A 1 -15.10 2.22 33.16
CA MET A 1 -14.89 3.67 33.06
C MET A 1 -14.74 3.98 31.60
N ASP A 2 -15.70 4.76 31.11
CA ASP A 2 -16.07 4.98 29.72
C ASP A 2 -15.00 5.69 28.88
N ALA A 3 -14.90 5.28 27.62
CA ALA A 3 -14.53 6.17 26.53
C ALA A 3 -15.51 5.91 25.38
N LYS A 4 -16.49 6.81 25.25
CA LYS A 4 -17.44 6.89 24.14
C LYS A 4 -16.69 7.44 22.92
N TRP A 5 -16.62 6.65 21.86
CA TRP A 5 -16.29 7.14 20.53
C TRP A 5 -17.57 7.69 19.91
N GLN A 6 -17.62 8.99 19.63
CA GLN A 6 -18.68 9.56 18.81
C GLN A 6 -18.23 9.55 17.34
N SER A 7 -18.69 8.52 16.63
CA SER A 7 -19.21 8.65 15.27
C SER A 7 -20.52 7.88 15.27
N GLU A 8 -21.62 8.58 15.52
CA GLU A 8 -22.96 8.00 15.47
C GLU A 8 -23.39 7.88 14.00
N SER A 9 -23.31 6.66 13.47
CA SER A 9 -24.34 6.15 12.56
C SER A 9 -24.36 4.63 12.65
N LEU A 10 -25.27 4.14 13.49
CA LEU A 10 -25.85 2.81 13.35
C LEU A 10 -26.43 2.71 11.94
N ILE A 11 -25.88 1.85 11.09
CA ILE A 11 -26.59 1.33 9.93
C ILE A 11 -26.34 -0.16 9.81
N ASP A 12 -27.37 -0.87 10.28
CA ASP A 12 -27.84 -2.15 9.78
C ASP A 12 -27.81 -2.19 8.24
N GLY A 13 -27.80 -3.38 7.66
CA GLY A 13 -27.54 -3.65 6.25
C GLY A 13 -28.18 -2.67 5.24
N GLU A 14 -27.46 -2.43 4.15
CA GLU A 14 -27.91 -1.71 2.95
C GLU A 14 -28.21 -0.19 3.12
N ASN A 15 -27.17 0.65 3.25
CA ASN A 15 -27.14 1.99 2.61
C ASN A 15 -25.81 2.72 2.88
N LYS A 16 -24.90 2.77 1.89
CA LYS A 16 -23.76 3.70 1.91
C LYS A 16 -24.27 5.12 1.65
N ARG A 17 -24.43 5.95 2.70
CA ARG A 17 -24.56 7.41 2.54
C ARG A 17 -23.20 8.06 2.80
N LYS A 18 -22.51 8.47 1.73
CA LYS A 18 -21.37 9.40 1.79
C LYS A 18 -21.88 10.75 2.31
N THR A 19 -21.44 11.18 3.49
CA THR A 19 -21.58 12.55 3.96
C THR A 19 -20.52 13.41 3.27
N GLU A 20 -20.94 14.46 2.55
CA GLU A 20 -20.04 15.45 1.96
C GLU A 20 -19.19 16.11 3.06
N GLY A 21 -17.86 15.97 2.98
CA GLY A 21 -16.92 16.77 3.78
C GLY A 21 -15.94 16.00 4.67
N GLU A 22 -16.02 14.67 4.76
CA GLU A 22 -14.99 13.88 5.45
C GLU A 22 -13.96 13.37 4.43
N ASN A 23 -12.73 13.88 4.50
CA ASN A 23 -11.61 13.28 3.76
C ASN A 23 -11.39 11.88 4.34
N LEU A 24 -11.93 10.87 3.67
CA LEU A 24 -11.88 9.47 4.10
C LEU A 24 -10.58 8.83 3.59
N ILE A 25 -9.77 8.31 4.52
CA ILE A 25 -8.68 7.39 4.19
C ILE A 25 -9.19 5.97 4.41
N GLU A 26 -9.10 5.14 3.39
CA GLU A 26 -9.38 3.71 3.47
C GLU A 26 -8.09 2.92 3.26
N PHE A 27 -7.90 1.88 4.08
CA PHE A 27 -6.78 0.94 3.95
C PHE A 27 -7.31 -0.36 3.37
N VAL A 28 -6.76 -0.74 2.22
CA VAL A 28 -7.13 -1.98 1.51
C VAL A 28 -5.91 -2.89 1.49
N ASP A 29 -6.07 -4.12 2.00
CA ASP A 29 -5.07 -5.17 1.78
C ASP A 29 -5.31 -5.78 0.39
N GLY A 30 -4.41 -5.46 -0.54
CA GLY A 30 -4.47 -5.95 -1.90
C GLY A 30 -4.04 -7.40 -2.07
N GLY A 31 -3.32 -7.98 -1.09
CA GLY A 31 -2.75 -9.32 -1.21
C GLY A 31 -2.15 -9.60 -2.59
N THR A 32 -2.56 -10.71 -3.20
CA THR A 32 -2.20 -11.08 -4.58
C THR A 32 -3.29 -10.72 -5.61
N LEU A 33 -4.26 -9.88 -5.24
CA LEU A 33 -5.43 -9.58 -6.06
C LEU A 33 -5.08 -8.78 -7.33
N ALA A 34 -3.88 -8.21 -7.43
CA ALA A 34 -3.31 -7.60 -8.64
C ALA A 34 -4.35 -6.85 -9.49
N ASN A 35 -4.73 -7.38 -10.64
CA ASN A 35 -5.69 -6.73 -11.57
C ASN A 35 -7.11 -6.57 -11.00
N MET A 36 -7.53 -7.40 -10.05
CA MET A 36 -8.85 -7.26 -9.40
C MET A 36 -8.95 -6.00 -8.54
N LEU A 37 -7.83 -5.35 -8.21
CA LEU A 37 -7.81 -4.06 -7.52
C LEU A 37 -8.11 -2.88 -8.46
N ILE A 38 -7.99 -3.04 -9.78
CA ILE A 38 -8.13 -1.93 -10.73
C ILE A 38 -9.53 -1.29 -10.69
N PRO A 39 -10.64 -2.04 -10.67
CA PRO A 39 -11.98 -1.45 -10.50
C PRO A 39 -12.13 -0.70 -9.19
N LEU A 40 -11.45 -1.15 -8.13
CA LEU A 40 -11.46 -0.48 -6.84
C LEU A 40 -10.63 0.81 -6.87
N ILE A 41 -9.43 0.78 -7.47
CA ILE A 41 -8.52 1.92 -7.61
C ILE A 41 -9.20 3.11 -8.30
N VAL A 42 -9.98 2.86 -9.35
CA VAL A 42 -10.66 3.93 -10.11
C VAL A 42 -11.83 4.60 -9.37
N GLU A 43 -12.29 4.03 -8.25
CA GLU A 43 -13.34 4.64 -7.41
C GLU A 43 -12.81 5.73 -6.45
N TYR A 44 -11.48 5.86 -6.32
CA TYR A 44 -10.84 6.83 -5.42
C TYR A 44 -10.32 8.06 -6.15
N ASP A 45 -10.30 9.20 -5.45
CA ASP A 45 -9.75 10.45 -5.96
C ASP A 45 -8.20 10.49 -5.93
N TRP A 46 -7.59 9.70 -5.05
CA TRP A 46 -6.14 9.58 -4.89
C TRP A 46 -5.79 8.18 -4.38
N VAL A 47 -4.71 7.59 -4.90
CA VAL A 47 -4.26 6.26 -4.49
C VAL A 47 -2.79 6.27 -4.10
N LEU A 48 -2.48 5.68 -2.94
CA LEU A 48 -1.13 5.38 -2.48
C LEU A 48 -0.95 3.87 -2.48
N ILE A 49 -0.01 3.36 -3.26
CA ILE A 49 0.32 1.94 -3.35
C ILE A 49 1.63 1.69 -2.61
N LEU A 50 1.62 0.67 -1.76
CA LEU A 50 2.75 0.18 -0.99
C LEU A 50 3.06 -1.24 -1.47
N ASP A 51 4.20 -1.46 -2.12
CA ASP A 51 4.52 -2.78 -2.66
C ASP A 51 6.03 -3.08 -2.75
N CYS A 52 6.37 -4.30 -3.17
CA CYS A 52 7.72 -4.72 -3.48
C CYS A 52 8.10 -4.36 -4.93
N VAL A 53 9.30 -3.80 -5.12
CA VAL A 53 9.82 -3.40 -6.44
C VAL A 53 11.18 -4.02 -6.73
N SER A 54 11.44 -4.29 -8.01
CA SER A 54 12.71 -4.80 -8.52
C SER A 54 13.42 -3.69 -9.28
N VAL A 55 14.55 -3.24 -8.71
CA VAL A 55 15.35 -2.18 -9.28
C VAL A 55 16.75 -2.70 -9.57
N SER A 56 17.18 -2.60 -10.82
CA SER A 56 18.50 -3.08 -11.22
C SER A 56 19.60 -2.32 -10.48
N GLY A 57 20.46 -3.07 -9.76
CA GLY A 57 21.55 -2.51 -8.98
C GLY A 57 21.18 -1.92 -7.62
N ALA A 58 19.92 -2.03 -7.19
CA ALA A 58 19.50 -1.66 -5.84
C ALA A 58 19.85 -2.75 -4.82
N ASN A 59 20.00 -2.33 -3.56
CA ASN A 59 20.22 -3.23 -2.44
C ASN A 59 18.88 -3.66 -1.83
N ILE A 60 18.87 -4.83 -1.19
CA ILE A 60 17.74 -5.30 -0.38
C ILE A 60 17.40 -4.25 0.68
N GLY A 61 16.11 -3.90 0.78
CA GLY A 61 15.61 -2.89 1.70
C GLY A 61 15.70 -1.44 1.19
N ASP A 62 16.24 -1.20 -0.01
CA ASP A 62 16.17 0.11 -0.64
C ASP A 62 14.70 0.48 -0.92
N VAL A 63 14.35 1.73 -0.65
CA VAL A 63 12.99 2.26 -0.81
C VAL A 63 12.96 3.30 -1.92
N PHE A 64 11.98 3.19 -2.80
CA PHE A 64 11.75 4.08 -3.94
C PHE A 64 10.36 4.67 -3.85
N SER A 65 10.23 5.99 -3.97
CA SER A 65 8.94 6.68 -3.99
C SER A 65 8.79 7.49 -5.28
N PHE A 66 7.67 7.30 -5.98
CA PHE A 66 7.43 7.96 -7.26
C PHE A 66 5.94 8.06 -7.59
N SER A 67 5.58 9.10 -8.33
CA SER A 67 4.27 9.15 -8.99
C SER A 67 4.26 8.19 -10.18
N PHE A 68 3.13 7.52 -10.39
CA PHE A 68 2.92 6.64 -11.54
C PHE A 68 3.06 7.38 -12.89
N ASP A 69 2.95 8.71 -12.90
CA ASP A 69 3.21 9.51 -14.09
C ASP A 69 4.68 9.59 -14.47
N LYS A 70 5.57 9.25 -13.53
CA LYS A 70 7.02 9.44 -13.64
C LYS A 70 7.77 8.16 -13.30
N VAL A 71 7.16 6.98 -13.52
CA VAL A 71 7.84 5.70 -13.27
C VAL A 71 9.16 5.67 -14.06
N PRO A 72 10.31 5.57 -13.38
CA PRO A 72 11.58 5.49 -14.07
C PRO A 72 11.73 4.16 -14.82
N ASN A 73 12.31 4.19 -16.02
CA ASN A 73 12.48 3.01 -16.88
C ASN A 73 13.31 1.87 -16.25
N PHE A 74 14.02 2.13 -15.15
CA PHE A 74 14.83 1.14 -14.43
C PHE A 74 14.08 0.47 -13.26
N ILE A 75 12.86 0.92 -12.96
CA ILE A 75 12.02 0.31 -11.93
C ILE A 75 11.09 -0.68 -12.62
N THR A 76 11.18 -1.94 -12.18
CA THR A 76 10.22 -3.00 -12.49
C THR A 76 9.59 -3.46 -11.18
N TRP A 77 8.49 -4.21 -11.26
CA TRP A 77 7.85 -4.77 -10.07
C TRP A 77 8.49 -6.10 -9.66
N ALA A 78 8.69 -6.32 -8.36
CA ALA A 78 9.47 -7.45 -7.84
C ALA A 78 8.65 -8.73 -7.73
N GLY A 79 8.50 -9.40 -8.87
CA GLY A 79 8.37 -10.85 -8.89
C GLY A 79 6.97 -11.42 -8.71
N SER A 80 6.16 -11.33 -9.76
CA SER A 80 5.31 -12.42 -10.26
C SER A 80 4.74 -12.02 -11.63
N ALA A 81 4.26 -12.97 -12.43
CA ALA A 81 3.55 -12.63 -13.68
C ALA A 81 2.35 -11.70 -13.43
N HIS A 82 1.70 -11.85 -12.28
CA HIS A 82 0.55 -11.05 -11.86
C HIS A 82 0.89 -9.57 -11.61
N GLU A 83 2.09 -9.27 -11.12
CA GLU A 83 2.52 -7.88 -10.88
C GLU A 83 2.93 -7.16 -12.17
N VAL A 84 3.50 -7.89 -13.13
CA VAL A 84 3.77 -7.36 -14.47
C VAL A 84 2.45 -7.00 -15.17
N GLU A 85 1.43 -7.83 -15.00
CA GLU A 85 0.08 -7.56 -15.51
C GLU A 85 -0.56 -6.34 -14.84
N MET A 86 -0.35 -6.12 -13.53
CA MET A 86 -0.86 -4.93 -12.83
C MET A 86 -0.28 -3.64 -13.43
N LEU A 87 1.03 -3.60 -13.70
CA LEU A 87 1.68 -2.42 -14.30
C LEU A 87 1.13 -2.12 -15.71
N GLN A 88 0.89 -3.16 -16.50
CA GLN A 88 0.28 -3.02 -17.83
C GLN A 88 -1.16 -2.53 -17.73
N THR A 89 -1.93 -3.07 -16.78
CA THR A 89 -3.33 -2.69 -16.58
C THR A 89 -3.45 -1.24 -16.11
N LEU A 90 -2.61 -0.80 -15.17
CA LEU A 90 -2.54 0.60 -14.75
C LEU A 90 -2.21 1.53 -15.93
N HIS A 91 -1.28 1.14 -16.82
CA HIS A 91 -0.99 1.89 -18.04
C HIS A 91 -2.20 1.99 -18.97
N LEU A 92 -2.94 0.89 -19.16
CA LEU A 92 -4.15 0.90 -19.99
C LEU A 92 -5.25 1.77 -19.38
N THR A 93 -5.53 1.65 -18.09
CA THR A 93 -6.51 2.49 -17.38
C THR A 93 -6.14 3.97 -17.46
N LYS A 94 -4.85 4.29 -17.37
CA LYS A 94 -4.35 5.65 -17.58
C LYS A 94 -4.59 6.15 -19.00
N LEU A 95 -4.33 5.34 -20.01
CA LEU A 95 -4.59 5.69 -21.41
C LEU A 95 -6.09 5.94 -21.67
N LEU A 96 -6.97 5.26 -20.93
CA LEU A 96 -8.41 5.47 -20.98
C LEU A 96 -8.86 6.74 -20.22
N GLY A 97 -7.99 7.33 -19.41
CA GLY A 97 -8.27 8.56 -18.64
C GLY A 97 -8.95 8.32 -17.30
N ASP A 98 -9.12 7.06 -16.90
CA ASP A 98 -9.86 6.67 -15.70
C ASP A 98 -8.94 6.45 -14.48
N LEU A 99 -7.62 6.52 -14.67
CA LEU A 99 -6.67 6.32 -13.57
C LEU A 99 -6.53 7.60 -12.73
N PRO A 100 -6.84 7.56 -11.42
CA PRO A 100 -6.60 8.71 -10.54
C PRO A 100 -5.09 8.94 -10.35
N PRO A 101 -4.68 10.05 -9.73
CA PRO A 101 -3.30 10.22 -9.29
C PRO A 101 -2.85 9.05 -8.40
N VAL A 102 -1.88 8.28 -8.89
CA VAL A 102 -1.28 7.17 -8.16
C VAL A 102 0.13 7.55 -7.72
N TYR A 103 0.39 7.39 -6.42
CA TYR A 103 1.73 7.44 -5.84
C TYR A 103 2.14 6.06 -5.38
N ILE A 104 3.36 5.64 -5.70
CA ILE A 104 3.88 4.32 -5.38
C ILE A 104 5.08 4.49 -4.47
N ILE A 105 5.09 3.72 -3.38
CA ILE A 105 6.27 3.52 -2.55
C ILE A 105 6.62 2.03 -2.63
N GLY A 106 7.79 1.76 -3.19
CA GLY A 106 8.31 0.43 -3.43
C GLY A 106 9.47 0.11 -2.50
N ILE A 107 9.53 -1.11 -1.96
CA ILE A 107 10.70 -1.63 -1.23
C ILE A 107 11.32 -2.81 -2.00
N VAL A 108 12.66 -2.87 -2.05
CA VAL A 108 13.35 -4.02 -2.66
C VAL A 108 13.32 -5.21 -1.68
N PRO A 109 12.63 -6.32 -2.01
CA PRO A 109 12.53 -7.46 -1.12
C PRO A 109 13.83 -8.27 -1.08
N GLU A 110 13.94 -9.15 -0.09
CA GLU A 110 14.93 -10.22 -0.09
C GLU A 110 14.29 -11.50 -0.63
N VAL A 111 14.90 -12.10 -1.66
CA VAL A 111 14.39 -13.34 -2.28
C VAL A 111 15.27 -14.51 -1.84
N ILE A 112 14.78 -15.34 -0.92
CA ILE A 112 15.49 -16.54 -0.42
C ILE A 112 14.82 -17.80 -0.97
N GLY A 113 15.11 -18.16 -2.22
CA GLY A 113 14.71 -19.45 -2.80
C GLY A 113 13.21 -19.78 -2.70
N GLU A 114 12.88 -21.07 -2.53
CA GLU A 114 11.49 -21.58 -2.41
C GLU A 114 10.98 -21.63 -0.95
N GLU A 115 11.79 -21.25 0.05
CA GLU A 115 11.38 -21.31 1.45
C GLU A 115 10.64 -20.03 1.84
N THR A 116 9.40 -20.18 2.33
CA THR A 116 8.70 -19.11 3.04
C THR A 116 9.43 -18.83 4.35
N ALA A 117 10.47 -18.01 4.30
CA ALA A 117 11.15 -17.54 5.48
C ALA A 117 10.25 -16.52 6.18
N PHE A 118 9.67 -16.90 7.33
CA PHE A 118 8.92 -15.97 8.18
C PHE A 118 9.80 -14.90 8.84
N SER A 119 11.12 -14.96 8.65
CA SER A 119 12.09 -14.00 9.18
C SER A 119 12.44 -12.95 8.14
N LEU A 120 12.18 -11.67 8.45
CA LEU A 120 12.62 -10.56 7.63
C LEU A 120 14.09 -10.22 7.96
N SER A 121 14.93 -9.93 6.96
CA SER A 121 16.28 -9.43 7.23
C SER A 121 16.27 -8.04 7.86
N GLN A 122 17.37 -7.72 8.53
CA GLN A 122 17.57 -6.39 9.13
C GLN A 122 17.52 -5.26 8.10
N SER A 123 17.98 -5.51 6.87
CA SER A 123 17.90 -4.53 5.80
C SER A 123 16.46 -4.25 5.40
N LEU A 124 15.63 -5.30 5.31
CA LEU A 124 14.21 -5.18 4.99
C LEU A 124 13.41 -4.51 6.12
N ILE A 125 13.71 -4.83 7.39
CA ILE A 125 13.09 -4.17 8.55
C ILE A 125 13.41 -2.65 8.56
N LYS A 126 14.65 -2.28 8.29
CA LYS A 126 15.05 -0.86 8.16
C LYS A 126 14.38 -0.18 6.97
N GLY A 127 14.34 -0.86 5.83
CA GLY A 127 13.64 -0.38 4.65
C GLY A 127 12.16 -0.13 4.92
N ALA A 128 11.48 -1.04 5.62
CA ALA A 128 10.08 -0.87 5.96
C ALA A 128 9.80 0.34 6.87
N GLN A 129 10.72 0.66 7.79
CA GLN A 129 10.63 1.90 8.59
C GLN A 129 10.77 3.16 7.73
N ILE A 130 11.63 3.12 6.72
CA ILE A 130 11.77 4.21 5.74
C ILE A 130 10.48 4.32 4.93
N MET A 131 9.96 3.20 4.44
CA MET A 131 8.71 3.12 3.69
C MET A 131 7.52 3.65 4.48
N GLU A 132 7.38 3.28 5.75
CA GLU A 132 6.36 3.83 6.68
C GLU A 132 6.51 5.35 6.80
N SER A 133 7.73 5.85 7.00
CA SER A 133 7.99 7.28 7.10
C SER A 133 7.64 8.04 5.82
N GLU A 134 7.98 7.50 4.65
CA GLU A 134 7.64 8.10 3.36
C GLU A 134 6.13 8.09 3.10
N ALA A 135 5.42 7.01 3.49
CA ALA A 135 3.96 6.94 3.38
C ALA A 135 3.28 8.00 4.26
N ILE A 136 3.73 8.15 5.51
CA ILE A 136 3.21 9.18 6.43
C ILE A 136 3.47 10.57 5.86
N LYS A 137 4.69 10.88 5.41
CA LYS A 137 5.01 12.19 4.81
C LYS A 137 4.13 12.48 3.60
N HIS A 138 3.88 11.48 2.75
CA HIS A 138 3.03 11.64 1.58
C HIS A 138 1.58 11.95 1.99
N ILE A 139 1.03 11.18 2.93
CA ILE A 139 -0.32 11.41 3.48
C ILE A 139 -0.43 12.80 4.13
N GLU A 140 0.57 13.22 4.90
CA GLU A 140 0.62 14.56 5.50
C GLU A 140 0.69 15.68 4.45
N SER A 141 1.40 15.45 3.33
CA SER A 141 1.45 16.40 2.22
C SER A 141 0.10 16.62 1.53
N LEU A 142 -0.82 15.65 1.66
CA LEU A 142 -2.20 15.74 1.18
C LEU A 142 -3.14 16.43 2.18
N GLY A 143 -2.62 16.91 3.32
CA GLY A 143 -3.38 17.67 4.33
C GLY A 143 -3.98 16.82 5.46
N PHE A 144 -3.61 15.54 5.55
CA PHE A 144 -4.00 14.67 6.65
C PHE A 144 -3.04 14.78 7.85
N ILE A 145 -3.49 14.38 9.03
CA ILE A 145 -2.66 14.34 10.25
C ILE A 145 -2.52 12.90 10.70
N ALA A 146 -1.29 12.39 10.72
CA ALA A 146 -0.99 11.05 11.23
C ALA A 146 -0.59 11.11 12.71
N THR A 147 -1.29 10.35 13.56
CA THR A 147 -0.90 10.16 14.97
C THR A 147 -0.54 8.71 15.22
N LYS A 148 0.70 8.44 15.64
CA LYS A 148 1.13 7.09 16.00
C LYS A 148 0.39 6.61 17.25
N LYS A 149 -0.45 5.57 17.10
CA LYS A 149 -1.24 4.97 18.19
C LYS A 149 -0.56 3.79 18.88
N ASN A 150 0.31 3.07 18.18
CA ASN A 150 1.01 1.90 18.71
C ASN A 150 2.39 1.72 18.04
N ASN A 151 3.25 0.89 18.63
CA ASN A 151 4.59 0.57 18.11
C ASN A 151 4.74 -0.95 17.96
N ILE A 152 4.02 -1.52 16.99
CA ILE A 152 4.08 -2.94 16.65
C ILE A 152 5.25 -3.14 15.68
N SER A 153 6.09 -4.16 15.92
CA SER A 153 7.20 -4.44 15.00
C SER A 153 6.70 -5.13 13.73
N LEU A 154 7.32 -4.86 12.58
CA LEU A 154 6.93 -5.52 11.33
C LEU A 154 7.07 -7.05 11.41
N GLN A 155 8.07 -7.54 12.16
CA GLN A 155 8.25 -8.97 12.41
C GLN A 155 7.06 -9.57 13.19
N GLU A 156 6.48 -8.81 14.12
CA GLU A 156 5.29 -9.22 14.86
C GLU A 156 4.04 -9.24 13.96
N VAL A 157 3.93 -8.30 13.02
CA VAL A 157 2.88 -8.33 11.99
C VAL A 157 3.06 -9.55 11.08
N ALA A 158 4.28 -9.80 10.58
CA ALA A 158 4.60 -10.96 9.74
C ALA A 158 4.34 -12.30 10.45
N ASN A 159 4.61 -12.38 11.76
CA ASN A 159 4.32 -13.56 12.58
C ASN A 159 2.82 -13.79 12.83
N ASN A 160 1.97 -12.82 12.53
CA ASN A 160 0.53 -12.91 12.73
C ASN A 160 -0.26 -12.82 11.41
N SER A 161 0.38 -12.53 10.28
CA SER A 161 -0.31 -12.37 8.97
C SER A 161 -0.97 -13.65 8.45
N TYR A 162 -0.53 -14.84 8.89
CA TYR A 162 -1.19 -16.12 8.58
C TYR A 162 -2.38 -16.44 9.50
N LYS A 163 -2.51 -15.74 10.64
CA LYS A 163 -3.69 -15.81 11.49
C LYS A 163 -4.59 -14.69 11.01
N GLY A 164 -5.43 -14.97 10.02
CA GLY A 164 -6.46 -14.00 9.59
C GLY A 164 -7.10 -13.36 10.81
N PHE A 165 -7.18 -12.02 10.84
CA PHE A 165 -7.78 -11.28 11.94
C PHE A 165 -9.16 -11.90 12.23
N ALA A 166 -9.27 -12.57 13.37
CA ALA A 166 -10.47 -13.23 13.87
C ALA A 166 -11.18 -12.33 14.88
#